data_AF-A0AAV3KE14-F1
#
_entry.id   AF-A0AAV3KE14-F1
#
_cell.length_a   1.000
_cell.length_b   1.000
_cell.length_c   1.000
_cell.angle_alpha   90.00
_cell.angle_beta   90.00
_cell.angle_gamma   90.00
#
_symmetry.space_group_name_H-M   'P 1'
#
loop_
_entity.id
_entity.type
_entity.pdbx_description
1 polymer ?
#
loop_
_entity_poly.entity_id
_entity_poly.type
_entity_poly.pdbx_seq_one_letter_code
_entity_poly.pdbx_strand_id
1 'polypeptide(L)'
;MKKQFGLPLLLSLAAIFSHAGYSQTINSTDEAGPPIELGLTAFDSLESNSPLSAARDTSRSSTSGALRAPAPALSRVTVYAVGSSNCGWEYMTSLGQLSTTCDHGGAQLRVAVQEIGYGNNPIAWMNGGILPRTANYQTDSICIVGNQYTFPCPAGYTVVGWMYYYNLDGTDNGQFKFQDTSTNAPRNTLFTQTYIK
;
A
#
# COMPACT_ATOMS: atom_id res chain seq x y z
N MET A 1 0.33 79.65 12.32
CA MET A 1 1.05 79.95 13.57
C MET A 1 1.52 78.62 14.17
N LYS A 2 2.82 78.49 14.45
CA LYS A 2 3.50 77.31 15.02
C LYS A 2 3.80 77.54 16.50
N LYS A 3 3.61 76.51 17.35
CA LYS A 3 4.26 76.23 18.66
C LYS A 3 4.04 74.70 18.90
N GLN A 4 4.98 73.74 18.95
CA GLN A 4 6.21 73.53 19.76
C GLN A 4 5.94 73.63 21.28
N PHE A 5 6.30 72.72 22.19
CA PHE A 5 7.27 71.60 22.27
C PHE A 5 6.90 70.70 23.48
N GLY A 6 7.35 69.44 23.54
CA GLY A 6 7.46 68.68 24.81
C GLY A 6 7.57 67.15 24.70
N LEU A 7 8.79 66.62 24.85
CA LEU A 7 9.20 65.20 24.84
C LEU A 7 9.09 64.58 26.26
N PRO A 8 8.91 63.25 26.41
CA PRO A 8 10.04 62.38 26.81
C PRO A 8 10.02 61.02 26.06
N LEU A 9 11.10 60.63 25.37
CA LEU A 9 12.20 59.76 25.81
C LEU A 9 11.76 58.51 26.61
N LEU A 10 11.64 57.37 25.93
CA LEU A 10 11.83 56.04 26.53
C LEU A 10 12.55 55.10 25.55
N LEU A 11 13.41 54.30 26.16
CA LEU A 11 14.55 53.54 25.64
C LEU A 11 14.18 52.27 24.86
N SER A 12 14.95 52.05 23.78
CA SER A 12 15.55 50.79 23.27
C SER A 12 14.85 49.43 23.45
N LEU A 13 14.73 48.68 22.35
CA LEU A 13 15.66 47.57 22.06
C LEU A 13 15.54 47.14 20.58
N ALA A 14 16.64 47.28 19.83
CA ALA A 14 16.77 46.75 18.47
C ALA A 14 17.29 45.31 18.55
N ALA A 15 16.58 44.36 17.95
CA ALA A 15 17.11 43.02 17.68
C ALA A 15 17.71 43.00 16.28
N ILE A 16 19.00 42.70 16.22
CA ILE A 16 19.85 42.67 15.03
C ILE A 16 19.76 41.27 14.39
N PHE A 17 19.81 41.25 13.05
CA PHE A 17 19.78 40.09 12.15
C PHE A 17 20.82 39.00 12.45
N SER A 18 20.46 37.75 12.13
CA SER A 18 21.41 36.80 11.52
C SER A 18 20.68 35.65 10.82
N HIS A 19 20.85 35.57 9.50
CA HIS A 19 20.58 34.37 8.70
C HIS A 19 21.69 33.36 8.99
N ALA A 20 21.32 32.14 9.41
CA ALA A 20 22.23 31.01 9.39
C ALA A 20 21.71 29.99 8.37
N GLY A 21 22.26 30.04 7.16
CA GLY A 21 22.27 28.88 6.28
C GLY A 21 23.24 27.87 6.88
N TYR A 22 22.75 26.71 7.29
CA TYR A 22 23.61 25.59 7.65
C TYR A 22 23.84 24.72 6.40
N SER A 23 25.04 24.84 5.84
CA SER A 23 25.69 23.75 5.10
C SER A 23 26.29 22.82 6.15
N GLN A 24 25.88 21.55 6.17
CA GLN A 24 26.56 20.55 6.99
C GLN A 24 27.61 19.84 6.15
N THR A 25 28.86 20.14 6.46
CA THR A 25 30.03 19.34 6.08
C THR A 25 29.98 18.02 6.85
N ILE A 26 30.04 16.91 6.10
CA ILE A 26 30.15 15.56 6.63
C ILE A 26 31.51 15.46 7.33
N ASN A 27 31.54 15.33 8.64
CA ASN A 27 32.74 14.99 9.40
C ASN A 27 32.53 13.59 9.97
N SER A 28 33.25 12.63 9.39
CA SER A 28 33.25 11.23 9.83
C SER A 28 34.09 11.10 11.09
N THR A 29 33.44 11.01 12.24
CA THR A 29 34.02 10.44 13.47
C THR A 29 32.93 9.66 14.19
N ASP A 30 33.21 8.36 14.36
CA ASP A 30 32.36 7.34 14.93
C ASP A 30 31.99 7.65 16.39
N GLU A 31 30.70 7.92 16.64
CA GLU A 31 29.99 7.65 17.90
C GLU A 31 28.51 7.61 17.51
N ALA A 32 27.94 6.41 17.46
CA ALA A 32 26.56 6.19 17.05
C ALA A 32 25.62 6.82 18.09
N GLY A 33 25.15 8.04 17.81
CA GLY A 33 24.02 8.62 18.51
C GLY A 33 22.79 7.69 18.44
N PRO A 34 21.88 7.76 19.42
CA PRO A 34 20.69 6.90 19.44
C PRO A 34 19.95 7.05 18.10
N PRO A 35 19.46 5.94 17.53
CA PRO A 35 18.79 5.98 16.23
C PRO A 35 17.66 7.00 16.29
N ILE A 36 17.61 7.89 15.29
CA ILE A 36 16.47 8.77 15.10
C ILE A 36 15.26 7.85 14.92
N GLU A 37 14.37 7.85 15.91
CA GLU A 37 13.09 7.16 15.86
C GLU A 37 12.28 7.80 14.72
N LEU A 38 12.34 7.17 13.54
CA LEU A 38 11.43 7.42 12.44
C LEU A 38 10.03 7.09 12.94
N GLY A 39 9.30 8.12 13.36
CA GLY A 39 7.98 8.00 13.99
C GLY A 39 7.03 7.11 13.20
N LEU A 40 6.72 5.95 13.77
CA LEU A 40 5.40 5.38 14.10
C LEU A 40 4.17 5.64 13.19
N THR A 41 4.30 5.93 11.90
CA THR A 41 3.11 6.12 11.02
C THR A 41 2.99 5.13 9.86
N ALA A 42 3.93 4.19 9.70
CA ALA A 42 3.81 3.13 8.69
C ALA A 42 2.95 1.98 9.23
N PHE A 43 1.91 1.59 8.49
CA PHE A 43 1.18 0.36 8.78
C PHE A 43 2.10 -0.85 8.53
N ASP A 44 1.93 -1.93 9.30
CA ASP A 44 2.77 -3.11 9.18
C ASP A 44 2.78 -3.67 7.75
N SER A 45 3.93 -4.19 7.33
CA SER A 45 4.08 -4.85 6.03
C SER A 45 3.19 -6.09 5.94
N LEU A 46 2.63 -6.34 4.75
CA LEU A 46 1.80 -7.52 4.51
C LEU A 46 2.67 -8.76 4.26
N GLU A 47 2.51 -9.78 5.09
CA GLU A 47 3.20 -11.06 4.93
C GLU A 47 2.41 -12.11 4.10
N SER A 48 3.10 -13.14 3.62
CA SER A 48 2.53 -14.24 2.83
C SER A 48 1.80 -15.32 3.67
N ASN A 49 1.03 -14.93 4.70
CA ASN A 49 0.46 -15.86 5.70
C ASN A 49 -0.95 -16.41 5.38
N SER A 50 -1.57 -16.01 4.28
CA SER A 50 -2.90 -16.51 3.91
C SER A 50 -2.83 -17.91 3.26
N PRO A 51 -3.85 -18.77 3.41
CA PRO A 51 -4.03 -19.94 2.56
C PRO A 51 -4.07 -19.62 1.05
N LEU A 52 -4.42 -18.39 0.68
CA LEU A 52 -4.45 -17.89 -0.68
C LEU A 52 -3.05 -17.71 -1.30
N SER A 53 -1.99 -17.75 -0.48
CA SER A 53 -0.59 -17.81 -0.92
C SER A 53 -0.26 -19.11 -1.62
N ALA A 54 -1.01 -20.20 -1.41
CA ALA A 54 -0.73 -21.46 -2.09
C ALA A 54 -1.02 -21.33 -3.59
N ALA A 55 0.00 -21.57 -4.42
CA ALA A 55 -0.13 -21.68 -5.87
C ALA A 55 -0.62 -23.08 -6.25
N ARG A 56 -1.86 -23.40 -5.86
CA ARG A 56 -2.56 -24.59 -6.37
C ARG A 56 -2.99 -24.26 -7.81
N ASP A 57 -2.66 -25.15 -8.75
CA ASP A 57 -2.95 -25.10 -10.20
C ASP A 57 -1.90 -24.52 -11.16
N THR A 58 -0.66 -24.28 -10.72
CA THR A 58 0.45 -24.17 -11.69
C THR A 58 1.07 -25.54 -11.87
N SER A 59 0.60 -26.32 -12.84
CA SER A 59 1.33 -27.51 -13.27
C SER A 59 2.75 -27.06 -13.62
N ARG A 60 3.74 -27.76 -13.04
CA ARG A 60 5.16 -27.50 -13.28
C ARG A 60 5.43 -27.32 -14.77
N SER A 61 5.87 -26.13 -15.16
CA SER A 61 6.96 -26.06 -16.11
C SER A 61 8.19 -25.55 -15.38
N SER A 62 8.80 -26.45 -14.61
CA SER A 62 10.21 -26.34 -14.27
C SER A 62 11.01 -26.64 -15.53
N THR A 63 11.06 -25.69 -16.46
CA THR A 63 12.11 -25.62 -17.47
C THR A 63 12.81 -24.30 -17.28
N SER A 64 14.10 -24.36 -16.94
CA SER A 64 15.03 -23.32 -17.34
C SER A 64 14.86 -23.13 -18.85
N GLY A 65 14.26 -22.01 -19.28
CA GLY A 65 14.25 -21.61 -20.69
C GLY A 65 12.89 -21.25 -21.28
N ALA A 66 12.46 -20.01 -21.06
CA ALA A 66 12.21 -19.05 -22.13
C ALA A 66 12.15 -17.65 -21.50
N LEU A 67 12.96 -16.71 -21.97
CA LEU A 67 12.97 -15.31 -21.49
C LEU A 67 11.64 -14.57 -21.75
N ARG A 68 10.63 -15.22 -22.34
CA ARG A 68 9.34 -14.66 -22.76
C ARG A 68 8.24 -15.73 -22.80
N ALA A 69 7.83 -16.24 -21.64
CA ALA A 69 6.55 -16.95 -21.57
C ALA A 69 5.41 -15.93 -21.83
N PRO A 70 4.33 -16.30 -22.55
CA PRO A 70 3.17 -15.44 -22.72
C PRO A 70 2.59 -15.02 -21.36
N ALA A 71 2.20 -13.75 -21.23
CA ALA A 71 1.47 -13.26 -20.07
C ALA A 71 0.18 -14.07 -19.87
N PRO A 72 -0.04 -14.75 -18.73
CA PRO A 72 -1.27 -15.48 -18.48
C PRO A 72 -2.50 -14.56 -18.47
N ALA A 73 -3.65 -15.05 -18.96
CA ALA A 73 -4.92 -14.34 -18.79
C ALA A 73 -5.27 -14.16 -17.31
N LEU A 74 -6.01 -13.09 -16.99
CA LEU A 74 -6.51 -12.85 -15.63
C LEU A 74 -7.36 -14.06 -15.19
N SER A 75 -6.94 -14.71 -14.10
CA SER A 75 -7.54 -15.96 -13.62
C SER A 75 -8.11 -15.84 -12.21
N ARG A 76 -7.63 -14.87 -11.42
CA ARG A 76 -8.12 -14.63 -10.07
C ARG A 76 -7.97 -13.19 -9.66
N VAL A 77 -9.01 -12.65 -9.03
CA VAL A 77 -8.94 -11.45 -8.18
C VAL A 77 -9.62 -11.80 -6.85
N THR A 78 -8.97 -11.54 -5.72
CA THR A 78 -9.53 -11.80 -4.39
C THR A 78 -9.02 -10.78 -3.39
N VAL A 79 -9.85 -10.42 -2.41
CA VAL A 79 -9.32 -9.79 -1.21
C VAL A 79 -8.43 -10.80 -0.53
N TYR A 80 -7.18 -10.40 -0.25
CA TYR A 80 -6.16 -11.25 0.35
C TYR A 80 -6.09 -11.01 1.87
N ALA A 81 -6.12 -9.73 2.26
CA ALA A 81 -6.15 -9.34 3.66
C ALA A 81 -6.80 -7.96 3.82
N VAL A 82 -7.33 -7.70 5.02
CA VAL A 82 -7.80 -6.39 5.46
C VAL A 82 -6.99 -6.01 6.68
N GLY A 83 -6.40 -4.82 6.67
CA GLY A 83 -5.53 -4.31 7.71
C GLY A 83 -6.17 -3.14 8.42
N SER A 84 -6.19 -3.10 9.74
CA SER A 84 -6.56 -1.88 10.47
C SER A 84 -5.75 -1.65 11.73
N SER A 85 -5.76 -0.43 12.25
CA SER A 85 -5.13 -0.13 13.54
C SER A 85 -5.72 -0.92 14.71
N ASN A 86 -6.97 -1.38 14.59
CA ASN A 86 -7.64 -2.17 15.62
C ASN A 86 -7.26 -3.66 15.59
N CYS A 87 -6.94 -4.20 14.40
CA CYS A 87 -6.83 -5.65 14.19
C CYS A 87 -5.45 -6.10 13.65
N GLY A 88 -4.60 -5.17 13.23
CA GLY A 88 -3.51 -5.50 12.31
C GLY A 88 -4.06 -6.09 11.01
N TRP A 89 -3.29 -6.94 10.35
CA TRP A 89 -3.74 -7.69 9.16
C TRP A 89 -4.58 -8.91 9.53
N GLU A 90 -5.85 -8.92 9.09
CA GLU A 90 -6.66 -10.13 9.00
C GLU A 90 -6.53 -10.72 7.59
N TYR A 91 -6.01 -11.95 7.50
CA TYR A 91 -5.88 -12.69 6.25
C TYR A 91 -7.18 -13.42 5.90
N MET A 92 -7.63 -13.28 4.66
CA MET A 92 -8.76 -14.06 4.13
C MET A 92 -8.37 -15.54 4.07
N THR A 93 -9.29 -16.42 4.44
CA THR A 93 -9.05 -17.87 4.50
C THR A 93 -9.57 -18.62 3.29
N SER A 94 -10.44 -18.00 2.49
CA SER A 94 -11.06 -18.58 1.30
C SER A 94 -11.30 -17.55 0.20
N LEU A 95 -11.38 -18.03 -1.04
CA LEU A 95 -11.72 -17.19 -2.19
C LEU A 95 -13.16 -16.69 -2.06
N GLY A 96 -13.34 -15.38 -2.20
CA GLY A 96 -14.67 -14.77 -2.10
C GLY A 96 -15.25 -14.75 -0.69
N GLN A 97 -14.41 -14.80 0.35
CA GLN A 97 -14.84 -14.58 1.73
C GLN A 97 -15.62 -13.26 1.83
N LEU A 98 -16.91 -13.37 2.19
CA LEU A 98 -17.86 -12.26 2.08
C LEU A 98 -17.79 -11.26 3.22
N SER A 99 -17.08 -11.57 4.31
CA SER A 99 -16.88 -10.64 5.42
C SER A 99 -15.63 -10.95 6.23
N THR A 100 -15.04 -9.92 6.83
CA THR A 100 -14.00 -10.05 7.87
C THR A 100 -14.58 -10.62 9.17
N THR A 101 -13.71 -11.11 10.03
CA THR A 101 -14.08 -11.62 11.35
C THR A 101 -13.84 -10.57 12.41
N CYS A 102 -12.72 -9.84 12.31
CA CYS A 102 -12.38 -8.73 13.17
C CYS A 102 -13.24 -7.50 12.83
N ASP A 103 -13.53 -6.72 13.86
CA ASP A 103 -14.16 -5.39 13.77
C ASP A 103 -13.06 -4.37 13.49
N HIS A 104 -12.92 -4.02 12.21
CA HIS A 104 -11.89 -3.12 11.71
C HIS A 104 -12.23 -1.65 12.04
N GLY A 105 -11.39 -0.73 11.55
CA GLY A 105 -11.52 0.70 11.80
C GLY A 105 -10.37 1.28 12.61
N GLY A 106 -10.62 2.44 13.21
CA GLY A 106 -9.59 3.26 13.83
C GLY A 106 -8.89 4.17 12.81
N ALA A 107 -7.71 4.66 13.15
CA ALA A 107 -7.02 5.67 12.35
C ALA A 107 -6.57 5.15 10.98
N GLN A 108 -6.32 3.84 10.87
CA GLN A 108 -5.80 3.22 9.65
C GLN A 108 -6.69 2.09 9.15
N LEU A 109 -7.04 2.10 7.86
CA LEU A 109 -7.71 0.99 7.18
C LEU A 109 -7.06 0.70 5.82
N ARG A 110 -6.72 -0.56 5.59
CA ARG A 110 -6.02 -1.05 4.40
C ARG A 110 -6.74 -2.27 3.84
N VAL A 111 -6.74 -2.40 2.51
CA VAL A 111 -7.16 -3.64 1.85
C VAL A 111 -6.10 -4.06 0.86
N ALA A 112 -5.69 -5.32 0.95
CA ALA A 112 -4.81 -5.95 -0.02
C ALA A 112 -5.63 -6.85 -0.96
N VAL A 113 -5.49 -6.62 -2.26
CA VAL A 113 -6.15 -7.41 -3.30
C VAL A 113 -5.10 -8.16 -4.09
N GLN A 114 -5.26 -9.48 -4.15
CA GLN A 114 -4.40 -10.35 -4.94
C GLN A 114 -5.01 -10.58 -6.31
N GLU A 115 -4.26 -10.19 -7.34
CA GLU A 115 -4.50 -10.48 -8.74
C GLU A 115 -3.53 -11.55 -9.24
N ILE A 116 -4.05 -12.61 -9.86
CA ILE A 116 -3.25 -13.61 -10.58
C ILE A 116 -3.67 -13.61 -12.05
N GLY A 117 -2.67 -13.61 -12.93
CA GLY A 117 -2.83 -13.33 -14.36
C GLY A 117 -2.82 -11.83 -14.65
N TYR A 118 -2.89 -11.47 -15.93
CA TYR A 118 -2.65 -10.10 -16.40
C TYR A 118 -3.94 -9.32 -16.62
N GLY A 119 -4.32 -8.47 -15.65
CA GLY A 119 -5.38 -7.45 -15.77
C GLY A 119 -4.92 -6.16 -16.48
N ASN A 120 -5.85 -5.29 -16.86
CA ASN A 120 -5.54 -3.96 -17.42
C ASN A 120 -6.52 -2.84 -17.04
N ASN A 121 -7.54 -3.14 -16.24
CA ASN A 121 -8.54 -2.17 -15.82
C ASN A 121 -8.98 -2.40 -14.36
N PRO A 122 -8.06 -2.22 -13.38
CA PRO A 122 -8.39 -2.35 -11.98
C PRO A 122 -9.28 -1.19 -11.53
N ILE A 123 -10.42 -1.51 -10.93
CA ILE A 123 -11.35 -0.53 -10.33
C ILE A 123 -11.74 -1.05 -8.95
N ALA A 124 -11.68 -0.16 -7.96
CA ALA A 124 -12.08 -0.47 -6.59
C ALA A 124 -13.17 0.48 -6.10
N TRP A 125 -13.97 0.00 -5.17
CA TRP A 125 -15.03 0.76 -4.52
C TRP A 125 -14.98 0.56 -3.02
N MET A 126 -15.38 1.60 -2.30
CA MET A 126 -15.75 1.51 -0.89
C MET A 126 -17.14 2.12 -0.71
N ASN A 127 -18.05 1.38 -0.09
CA ASN A 127 -19.42 1.82 0.19
C ASN A 127 -20.16 2.37 -1.04
N GLY A 128 -19.95 1.74 -2.20
CA GLY A 128 -20.55 2.11 -3.48
C GLY A 128 -19.86 3.28 -4.22
N GLY A 129 -18.96 4.02 -3.56
CA GLY A 129 -18.14 5.05 -4.18
C GLY A 129 -16.91 4.47 -4.88
N ILE A 130 -16.66 4.86 -6.14
CA ILE A 130 -15.42 4.51 -6.84
C ILE A 130 -14.25 5.17 -6.11
N LEU A 131 -13.24 4.38 -5.77
CA LEU A 131 -12.00 4.90 -5.18
C LEU A 131 -11.16 5.61 -6.26
N PRO A 132 -10.54 6.76 -5.95
CA PRO A 132 -9.60 7.38 -6.86
C PRO A 132 -8.39 6.45 -7.09
N ARG A 133 -7.71 6.59 -8.24
CA ARG A 133 -6.51 5.78 -8.54
C ARG A 133 -5.43 5.90 -7.47
N THR A 134 -5.34 7.06 -6.80
CA THR A 134 -4.40 7.33 -5.70
C THR A 134 -4.72 6.56 -4.42
N ALA A 135 -5.91 5.99 -4.28
CA ALA A 135 -6.24 5.11 -3.14
C ALA A 135 -5.41 3.83 -3.20
N ASN A 136 -5.09 3.33 -4.40
CA ASN A 136 -4.05 2.32 -4.57
C ASN A 136 -2.68 3.00 -4.39
N TYR A 137 -2.07 2.83 -3.21
CA TYR A 137 -0.84 3.54 -2.83
C TYR A 137 0.43 2.71 -3.07
N GLN A 138 0.30 1.40 -3.27
CA GLN A 138 1.41 0.49 -3.50
C GLN A 138 0.94 -0.68 -4.37
N THR A 139 1.83 -1.22 -5.20
CA THR A 139 1.56 -2.45 -5.94
C THR A 139 2.83 -3.29 -5.99
N ASP A 140 2.75 -4.49 -5.42
CA ASP A 140 3.87 -5.44 -5.46
C ASP A 140 3.62 -6.46 -6.56
N SER A 141 4.66 -6.79 -7.32
CA SER A 141 4.59 -7.92 -8.25
C SER A 141 4.56 -9.23 -7.47
N ILE A 142 3.75 -10.19 -7.95
CA ILE A 142 3.69 -11.56 -7.44
C ILE A 142 4.41 -12.49 -8.41
N CYS A 143 5.19 -13.43 -7.88
CA CYS A 143 5.67 -14.58 -8.65
C CYS A 143 5.48 -15.88 -7.89
N ILE A 144 5.80 -16.99 -8.55
CA ILE A 144 5.72 -18.33 -7.95
C ILE A 144 7.12 -18.74 -7.51
N VAL A 145 7.32 -18.88 -6.20
CA VAL A 145 8.54 -19.43 -5.60
C VAL A 145 8.19 -20.78 -5.00
N GLY A 146 8.73 -21.86 -5.58
CA GLY A 146 8.31 -23.22 -5.25
C GLY A 146 6.83 -23.46 -5.61
N ASN A 147 5.98 -23.58 -4.60
CA ASN A 147 4.52 -23.77 -4.75
C ASN A 147 3.71 -22.65 -4.08
N GLN A 148 4.32 -21.47 -3.88
CA GLN A 148 3.69 -20.33 -3.23
C GLN A 148 3.73 -19.11 -4.15
N TYR A 149 2.64 -18.35 -4.14
CA TYR A 149 2.63 -16.97 -4.57
C TYR A 149 3.42 -16.13 -3.55
N THR A 150 4.47 -15.48 -4.01
CA THR A 150 5.37 -14.66 -3.20
C THR A 150 5.34 -13.22 -3.69
N PHE A 151 5.19 -12.30 -2.75
CA PHE A 151 5.25 -10.85 -2.96
C PHE A 151 6.03 -10.21 -1.80
N PRO A 152 6.87 -9.20 -2.07
CA PRO A 152 7.28 -8.75 -3.40
C PRO A 152 8.06 -9.85 -4.14
N CYS A 153 7.86 -9.91 -5.46
CA CYS A 153 8.52 -10.92 -6.28
C CYS A 153 10.06 -10.74 -6.27
N PRO A 154 10.84 -11.77 -5.92
CA PRO A 154 12.30 -11.66 -5.94
C PRO A 154 12.86 -11.47 -7.34
N ALA A 155 14.03 -10.83 -7.42
CA ALA A 155 14.73 -10.64 -8.68
C ALA A 155 15.04 -11.98 -9.38
N GLY A 156 14.86 -12.02 -10.70
CA GLY A 156 15.11 -13.22 -11.51
C GLY A 156 13.91 -14.18 -11.65
N TYR A 157 12.78 -13.91 -10.97
CA TYR A 157 11.54 -14.66 -11.13
C TYR A 157 10.60 -14.01 -12.15
N THR A 158 9.71 -14.83 -12.73
CA THR A 158 8.68 -14.36 -13.65
C THR A 158 7.45 -13.87 -12.89
N VAL A 159 7.04 -12.63 -13.14
CA VAL A 159 5.82 -12.06 -12.57
C VAL A 159 4.58 -12.76 -13.14
N VAL A 160 3.70 -13.21 -12.25
CA VAL A 160 2.44 -13.90 -12.59
C VAL A 160 1.19 -13.13 -12.15
N GLY A 161 1.35 -11.98 -11.50
CA GLY A 161 0.25 -11.19 -10.97
C GLY A 161 0.74 -10.03 -10.10
N TRP A 162 -0.18 -9.40 -9.37
CA TRP A 162 0.11 -8.23 -8.52
C TRP A 162 -0.70 -8.25 -7.23
N MET A 163 -0.11 -7.69 -6.18
CA MET A 163 -0.78 -7.36 -4.93
C MET A 163 -1.04 -5.85 -4.93
N TYR A 164 -2.31 -5.45 -4.98
CA TYR A 164 -2.72 -4.05 -4.90
C TYR A 164 -3.05 -3.67 -3.46
N TYR A 165 -2.58 -2.50 -3.01
CA TYR A 165 -2.82 -2.03 -1.65
C TYR A 165 -3.62 -0.74 -1.66
N TYR A 166 -4.83 -0.80 -1.09
CA TYR A 166 -5.74 0.33 -1.00
C TYR A 166 -5.68 0.97 0.39
N ASN A 167 -5.54 2.29 0.43
CA ASN A 167 -5.72 3.10 1.62
C ASN A 167 -7.19 3.54 1.70
N LEU A 168 -7.86 3.16 2.79
CA LEU A 168 -9.27 3.46 3.08
C LEU A 168 -9.45 4.28 4.37
N ASP A 169 -8.41 5.02 4.78
CA ASP A 169 -8.42 5.88 5.97
C ASP A 169 -9.63 6.82 5.98
N GLY A 170 -10.20 7.03 7.17
CA GLY A 170 -11.44 7.77 7.34
C GLY A 170 -12.72 6.96 7.07
N THR A 171 -12.59 5.65 6.83
CA THR A 171 -13.70 4.69 6.83
C THR A 171 -13.45 3.64 7.92
N ASP A 172 -14.44 3.37 8.76
CA ASP A 172 -14.31 2.37 9.82
C ASP A 172 -14.71 0.97 9.35
N ASN A 173 -15.76 0.89 8.53
CA ASN A 173 -16.33 -0.37 8.06
C ASN A 173 -17.05 -0.22 6.71
N GLY A 174 -17.45 -1.34 6.11
CA GLY A 174 -18.38 -1.37 4.99
C GLY A 174 -17.99 -2.27 3.83
N GLN A 175 -18.63 -2.05 2.69
CA GLN A 175 -18.47 -2.93 1.52
C GLN A 175 -17.30 -2.46 0.66
N PHE A 176 -16.23 -3.27 0.64
CA PHE A 176 -15.17 -3.15 -0.33
C PHE A 176 -15.47 -4.03 -1.55
N LYS A 177 -15.22 -3.50 -2.75
CA LYS A 177 -15.31 -4.25 -4.01
C LYS A 177 -14.12 -3.93 -4.89
N PHE A 178 -13.67 -4.92 -5.65
CA PHE A 178 -12.65 -4.76 -6.68
C PHE A 178 -13.07 -5.51 -7.95
N GLN A 179 -12.72 -4.98 -9.11
CA GLN A 179 -12.75 -5.70 -10.39
C GLN A 179 -11.48 -5.44 -11.18
N ASP A 180 -11.15 -6.38 -12.07
CA ASP A 180 -10.20 -6.14 -13.16
C ASP A 180 -10.66 -6.90 -14.41
N THR A 181 -10.23 -6.44 -15.58
CA THR A 181 -10.49 -7.01 -16.89
C THR A 181 -9.20 -7.61 -17.46
N SER A 182 -9.27 -8.86 -17.92
CA SER A 182 -8.15 -9.56 -18.55
C SER A 182 -7.61 -8.79 -19.75
N THR A 183 -6.28 -8.62 -19.80
CA THR A 183 -5.57 -8.10 -20.98
C THR A 183 -5.74 -9.04 -22.18
N ASN A 184 -5.71 -10.35 -21.92
CA ASN A 184 -5.80 -11.39 -22.94
C ASN A 184 -7.26 -11.71 -23.28
N ALA A 185 -7.50 -12.14 -24.52
CA ALA A 185 -8.79 -12.67 -24.95
C ALA A 185 -9.25 -13.83 -24.03
N PRO A 186 -10.54 -13.95 -23.71
CA PRO A 186 -11.67 -13.17 -24.22
C PRO A 186 -11.94 -11.83 -23.50
N ARG A 187 -10.99 -11.30 -22.71
CA ARG A 187 -11.14 -10.06 -21.92
C ARG A 187 -12.24 -10.17 -20.86
N ASN A 188 -12.29 -11.31 -20.19
CA ASN A 188 -13.19 -11.51 -19.06
C ASN A 188 -12.90 -10.49 -17.97
N THR A 189 -13.97 -10.02 -17.32
CA THR A 189 -13.87 -9.20 -16.12
C THR A 189 -14.12 -10.09 -14.91
N LEU A 190 -13.19 -10.10 -13.96
CA LEU A 190 -13.33 -10.77 -12.68
C LEU A 190 -13.60 -9.72 -11.60
N PHE A 191 -14.29 -10.11 -10.53
CA PHE A 191 -14.55 -9.23 -9.40
C PHE A 191 -14.47 -10.00 -8.07
N THR A 192 -14.28 -9.25 -7.00
CA THR A 192 -14.34 -9.72 -5.62
C THR A 192 -14.99 -8.65 -4.76
N GLN A 193 -15.61 -9.06 -3.66
CA GLN A 193 -16.19 -8.14 -2.67
C GLN A 193 -16.10 -8.76 -1.29
N THR A 194 -15.99 -7.92 -0.26
CA THR A 194 -16.07 -8.34 1.13
C THR A 194 -16.69 -7.22 1.96
N TYR A 195 -17.43 -7.59 3.00
CA TYR A 195 -17.86 -6.66 4.03
C TYR A 195 -16.81 -6.60 5.14
N ILE A 196 -16.13 -5.47 5.22
CA ILE A 196 -15.25 -5.11 6.32
C ILE A 196 -16.17 -4.77 7.50
N LYS A 197 -16.14 -5.59 8.55
CA LYS A 197 -16.83 -5.29 9.79
C LYS A 197 -16.21 -4.11 10.48
#